data_AF-A0A6B2UKX5-F1
#
_entry.id   AF-A0A6B2UKX5-F1
#
_cell.length_a   1.000
_cell.length_b   1.000
_cell.length_c   1.000
_cell.angle_alpha   90.00
_cell.angle_beta   90.00
_cell.angle_gamma   90.00
#
_symmetry.space_group_name_H-M   'P 1'
#
loop_
_entity.id
_entity.type
_entity.pdbx_description
1 polymer ?
#
loop_
_entity_poly.entity_id
_entity_poly.type
_entity_poly.pdbx_seq_one_letter_code
_entity_poly.pdbx_strand_id
1 'polypeptide(L)'
;MNADTDHALLEWRANTSTNAATFPIRLRATTSPGTWDATLTAPDEDTAEILTFLLDTDPWFTLLRPDSPPTEARVTSFDGVDGVRLTTGGGGG
;
A
#
# COMPACT_ATOMS: atom_id res chain seq x y z
N MET A 1 13.51 10.20 -18.25
CA MET A 1 13.01 10.07 -16.87
C MET A 1 12.26 8.76 -16.82
N ASN A 2 12.89 7.71 -16.29
CA ASN A 2 12.20 6.46 -16.04
C ASN A 2 11.17 6.77 -14.96
N ALA A 3 9.90 6.46 -15.20
CA ALA A 3 8.88 6.60 -14.16
C ALA A 3 9.31 5.68 -13.02
N ASP A 4 9.82 6.27 -11.93
CA ASP A 4 10.34 5.60 -10.73
C ASP A 4 9.26 4.66 -10.19
N THR A 5 9.30 3.42 -10.70
CA THR A 5 8.39 2.37 -10.31
C THR A 5 9.10 1.59 -9.22
N ASP A 6 8.86 1.96 -7.98
CA ASP A 6 9.49 1.31 -6.84
C ASP A 6 8.73 0.03 -6.48
N HIS A 7 9.46 -1.08 -6.36
CA HIS A 7 8.95 -2.29 -5.74
C HIS A 7 8.80 -2.05 -4.25
N ALA A 8 7.60 -2.19 -3.70
CA ALA A 8 7.32 -1.95 -2.29
C ALA A 8 6.42 -3.04 -1.72
N LEU A 9 6.30 -3.07 -0.39
CA LEU A 9 5.37 -3.94 0.31
C LEU A 9 4.36 -3.07 1.08
N LEU A 10 3.09 -3.42 0.98
CA LEU A 10 2.03 -2.87 1.80
C LEU A 10 1.67 -3.91 2.85
N GLU A 11 1.96 -3.62 4.11
CA GLU A 11 1.71 -4.53 5.21
C GLU A 11 0.50 -4.09 6.02
N TRP A 12 -0.41 -5.01 6.28
CA TRP A 12 -1.41 -4.86 7.32
C TRP A 12 -0.91 -5.50 8.60
N ARG A 13 -0.85 -4.72 9.68
CA ARG A 13 -0.34 -5.16 10.97
C ARG A 13 -1.45 -5.09 12.00
N ALA A 14 -1.70 -6.19 12.70
CA ALA A 14 -2.68 -6.24 13.79
C ALA A 14 -2.20 -5.45 15.02
N ASN A 15 -0.89 -5.29 15.16
CA ASN A 15 -0.21 -4.45 16.15
C ASN A 15 1.22 -4.14 15.68
N THR A 16 1.97 -3.30 16.40
CA THR A 16 3.34 -2.89 16.01
C THR A 16 4.31 -4.04 15.76
N SER A 17 4.07 -5.20 16.38
CA SER A 17 4.95 -6.38 16.38
C SER A 17 4.42 -7.56 15.56
N THR A 18 3.19 -7.50 15.05
CA THR A 18 2.53 -8.62 14.35
C THR A 18 2.04 -8.17 12.98
N ASN A 19 2.74 -8.63 11.94
CA ASN A 19 2.25 -8.58 10.57
C ASN A 19 1.16 -9.64 10.38
N ALA A 20 0.01 -9.21 9.86
CA ALA A 20 -1.14 -10.07 9.62
C ALA A 20 -1.37 -10.33 8.13
N ALA A 21 -1.04 -9.39 7.25
CA ALA A 21 -1.04 -9.60 5.80
C ALA A 21 0.04 -8.74 5.13
N THR A 22 0.57 -9.22 4.01
CA THR A 22 1.57 -8.52 3.20
C THR A 22 1.18 -8.55 1.73
N PHE A 23 1.13 -7.39 1.11
CA PHE A 23 0.74 -7.20 -0.28
C PHE A 23 1.91 -6.59 -1.07
N PRO A 24 2.58 -7.38 -1.94
CA PRO A 24 3.60 -6.84 -2.84
C PRO A 24 2.98 -5.86 -3.83
N ILE A 25 3.52 -4.65 -3.94
CA ILE A 25 3.02 -3.62 -4.84
C ILE A 25 4.15 -2.96 -5.65
N ARG A 26 3.80 -2.40 -6.79
CA ARG A 26 4.62 -1.46 -7.55
C ARG A 26 4.05 -0.07 -7.36
N LEU A 27 4.84 0.82 -6.79
CA LEU A 27 4.45 2.22 -6.60
C LEU A 27 4.78 3.04 -7.83
N ARG A 28 3.95 4.05 -8.08
CA ARG A 28 4.17 5.10 -9.04
C ARG A 28 3.85 6.42 -8.36
N ALA A 29 4.85 7.30 -8.28
CA ALA A 29 4.65 8.64 -7.76
C ALA A 29 3.61 9.38 -8.60
N THR A 30 2.68 10.05 -7.92
CA THR A 30 1.74 10.97 -8.58
C THR A 30 2.31 12.39 -8.56
N THR A 31 1.63 13.32 -9.23
CA THR A 31 1.95 14.76 -9.13
C THR A 31 1.59 15.36 -7.77
N SER A 32 0.83 14.64 -6.94
CA SER A 32 0.43 15.06 -5.60
C SER A 32 1.40 14.51 -4.55
N PRO A 33 2.09 15.37 -3.78
CA PRO A 33 2.98 14.92 -2.71
C PRO A 33 2.28 14.00 -1.72
N GLY A 34 2.94 12.90 -1.35
CA GLY A 34 2.39 11.92 -0.40
C GLY A 34 1.29 11.02 -0.98
N THR A 35 0.97 11.13 -2.27
CA THR A 35 0.01 10.27 -2.96
C THR A 35 0.72 9.40 -4.00
N TRP A 36 0.38 8.12 -4.01
CA TRP A 36 0.98 7.12 -4.88
C TRP A 36 -0.13 6.33 -5.57
N ASP A 37 0.02 6.10 -6.86
CA ASP A 37 -0.73 5.04 -7.55
C ASP A 37 0.09 3.76 -7.39
N ALA A 38 -0.55 2.65 -7.08
CA ALA A 38 0.09 1.38 -6.78
C ALA A 38 -0.60 0.25 -7.55
N THR A 39 0.16 -0.78 -7.90
CA THR A 39 -0.38 -1.98 -8.53
C THR A 39 0.07 -3.21 -7.76
N LEU A 40 -0.85 -4.07 -7.35
CA LEU A 40 -0.53 -5.37 -6.75
C LEU A 40 0.32 -6.19 -7.72
N THR A 41 1.41 -6.75 -7.22
CA THR A 41 2.30 -7.57 -8.04
C THR A 41 1.84 -9.01 -8.00
N ALA A 42 1.22 -9.47 -9.08
CA ALA A 42 0.68 -10.83 -9.22
C ALA A 42 -0.29 -11.23 -8.09
N PRO A 43 -1.37 -10.46 -7.86
CA PRO A 43 -2.39 -10.87 -6.89
C PRO A 43 -3.04 -12.17 -7.36
N ASP A 44 -3.17 -13.13 -6.45
CA ASP A 44 -4.15 -14.20 -6.58
C ASP A 44 -5.54 -13.71 -6.16
N GLU A 45 -6.57 -14.50 -6.47
CA GLU A 45 -7.97 -14.18 -6.15
C GLU A 45 -8.15 -13.93 -4.64
N ASP A 46 -7.52 -14.76 -3.81
CA ASP A 46 -7.55 -14.63 -2.34
C ASP A 46 -6.96 -13.29 -1.87
N THR A 47 -5.87 -12.82 -2.49
CA THR A 47 -5.20 -11.56 -2.14
C THR A 47 -6.10 -10.35 -2.36
N ALA A 48 -6.79 -10.30 -3.51
CA ALA A 48 -7.70 -9.21 -3.83
C ALA A 48 -8.95 -9.21 -2.92
N GLU A 49 -9.49 -10.40 -2.61
CA GLU A 49 -10.60 -10.55 -1.68
C GLU A 49 -10.22 -10.14 -0.25
N ILE A 50 -9.07 -10.60 0.25
CA ILE A 50 -8.56 -10.22 1.58
C ILE A 50 -8.35 -8.71 1.64
N LEU A 51 -7.72 -8.10 0.63
CA LEU A 51 -7.53 -6.66 0.61
C LEU A 51 -8.88 -5.93 0.65
N THR A 52 -9.84 -6.33 -0.17
CA THR A 52 -11.19 -5.76 -0.19
C THR A 52 -11.85 -5.83 1.20
N PHE A 53 -11.80 -7.00 1.84
CA PHE A 53 -12.34 -7.19 3.19
C PHE A 53 -11.64 -6.30 4.23
N LEU A 54 -10.32 -6.16 4.15
CA LEU A 54 -9.59 -5.27 5.05
C LEU A 54 -10.00 -3.81 4.85
N LEU A 55 -10.18 -3.37 3.60
CA LEU A 55 -10.54 -1.98 3.29
C LEU A 55 -11.89 -1.55 3.85
N ASP A 56 -12.84 -2.46 4.04
CA ASP A 56 -14.12 -2.17 4.70
C ASP A 56 -13.94 -1.67 6.14
N THR A 57 -12.79 -1.93 6.77
CA THR A 57 -12.46 -1.46 8.12
C THR A 57 -11.71 -0.11 8.14
N ASP A 58 -11.48 0.51 6.99
CA ASP A 58 -10.66 1.72 6.80
C ASP A 58 -9.29 1.67 7.52
N PRO A 59 -8.49 0.60 7.31
CA PRO A 59 -7.30 0.34 8.10
C PRO A 59 -6.14 1.24 7.67
N TRP A 60 -5.21 1.44 8.61
CA TRP A 60 -3.87 1.95 8.29
C TRP A 60 -2.95 0.78 7.93
N PHE A 61 -2.18 0.95 6.87
CA PHE A 61 -1.16 0.02 6.43
C PHE A 61 0.23 0.61 6.71
N THR A 62 1.21 -0.27 6.82
CA THR A 62 2.63 0.10 6.82
C THR A 62 3.18 -0.09 5.41
N LEU A 63 3.59 1.00 4.77
CA LEU A 63 4.26 0.99 3.48
C LEU A 63 5.77 0.84 3.68
N LEU A 64 6.33 -0.23 3.12
CA LEU A 64 7.76 -0.52 3.12
C LEU A 64 8.31 -0.29 1.71
N ARG A 65 9.13 0.75 1.57
CA ARG A 65 9.86 1.04 0.33
C ARG A 65 11.35 0.71 0.52
N PRO A 66 12.05 0.28 -0.54
CA PRO A 66 13.50 0.15 -0.53
C PRO A 66 14.15 1.47 -0.09
N ASP A 67 15.21 1.36 0.70
CA ASP A 67 16.05 2.49 1.15
C ASP A 67 15.29 3.63 1.87
N SER A 68 14.06 3.36 2.35
CA SER A 68 13.22 4.33 3.04
C SER A 68 12.70 3.76 4.37
N PRO A 69 12.49 4.61 5.40
CA PRO A 69 11.84 4.16 6.62
C PRO A 69 10.38 3.72 6.34
N PRO A 70 9.86 2.75 7.10
CA PRO A 70 8.45 2.40 7.08
C PRO A 70 7.57 3.63 7.25
N THR A 71 6.55 3.78 6.43
CA THR A 71 5.64 4.93 6.45
C THR A 71 4.20 4.45 6.59
N GLU A 72 3.37 5.10 7.39
CA GLU A 72 1.95 4.78 7.45
C GLU A 72 1.23 5.28 6.19
N ALA A 73 0.43 4.41 5.59
CA ALA A 73 -0.32 4.69 4.39
C ALA A 73 -1.77 4.22 4.52
N ARG A 74 -2.66 4.96 3.88
CA ARG A 74 -4.05 4.57 3.67
C ARG A 74 -4.28 4.26 2.22
N VAL A 75 -5.02 3.19 1.98
CA VAL A 75 -5.62 2.94 0.68
C VAL A 75 -6.87 3.80 0.57
N THR A 76 -6.90 4.65 -0.45
CA THR A 76 -8.01 5.58 -0.72
C THR A 76 -8.87 5.12 -1.89
N SER A 77 -8.37 4.18 -2.70
CA SER A 77 -9.10 3.56 -3.80
C SER A 77 -8.52 2.18 -4.07
N PHE A 78 -9.37 1.21 -4.36
CA PHE A 78 -8.98 -0.09 -4.91
C PHE A 78 -9.98 -0.46 -6.02
N ASP A 79 -9.48 -0.92 -7.15
CA ASP A 79 -10.32 -1.29 -8.31
C ASP A 79 -10.92 -2.71 -8.23
N GLY A 80 -10.55 -3.47 -7.20
CA GLY A 80 -11.00 -4.85 -6.99
C GLY A 80 -10.14 -5.91 -7.68
N VAL A 81 -9.09 -5.50 -8.40
CA VAL A 81 -8.21 -6.41 -9.15
C VAL A 81 -6.76 -6.23 -8.71
N ASP A 82 -6.16 -5.08 -9.02
CA ASP A 82 -4.74 -4.82 -8.77
C ASP A 82 -4.42 -3.33 -8.55
N GLY A 83 -5.24 -2.42 -9.05
CA GLY A 83 -5.04 -0.98 -8.96
C GLY A 83 -5.44 -0.41 -7.61
N VAL A 84 -4.45 0.09 -6.88
CA VAL A 84 -4.59 0.68 -5.54
C VAL A 84 -4.12 2.14 -5.56
N ARG A 85 -4.82 3.04 -4.88
CA ARG A 85 -4.31 4.40 -4.62
C ARG A 85 -3.98 4.57 -3.14
N LEU A 86 -2.78 5.04 -2.85
CA LEU A 86 -2.27 5.22 -1.50
C LEU A 86 -2.06 6.69 -1.18
N THR A 87 -2.38 7.07 0.04
CA THR A 87 -1.96 8.34 0.64
C THR A 87 -1.16 8.06 1.90
N THR A 88 0.07 8.53 1.96
CA THR A 88 0.87 8.45 3.18
C THR A 88 0.39 9.50 4.17
N GLY A 89 0.12 9.08 5.41
CA GLY A 89 -0.07 10.03 6.49
C GLY A 89 1.25 10.76 6.68
N GLY A 90 1.29 12.07 6.38
CA GLY A 90 2.45 12.88 6.72
C GLY A 90 2.72 12.71 8.21
N GLY A 91 3.89 12.20 8.57
CA GLY A 91 4.30 12.02 9.96
C GLY A 91 4.18 13.36 10.70
N GLY A 92 3.07 13.53 11.41
CA GLY A 92 2.89 14.53 12.42
C GLY A 92 3.26 13.90 13.75
N GLY A 93 4.55 13.89 14.04
CA GLY A 93 5.16 13.51 15.31
C GLY A 93 6.47 14.24 15.47
#